data_AF-A0A662CUW8-F1
#
_entry.id   AF-A0A662CUW8-F1
#
_cell.length_a   1.000
_cell.length_b   1.000
_cell.length_c   1.000
_cell.angle_alpha   90.00
_cell.angle_beta   90.00
_cell.angle_gamma   90.00
#
_symmetry.space_group_name_H-M   'P 1'
#
loop_
_entity.id
_entity.type
_entity.pdbx_description
1 polymer ?
#
loop_
_entity_poly.entity_id
_entity_poly.type
_entity_poly.pdbx_seq_one_letter_code
_entity_poly.pdbx_strand_id
1 'polypeptide(L)'
;MINKRTVFEIYRLKDFGLSRREIARQLNIDRATVAKYLDNPDPAPGKRTGRISKLDPYRDELADMLKQFPAVKAPVVMQRIKEKGFDGEITIVRNLLRQLRGQTNCREPFIRFESDPGVQVQVDWGHFNSLSYKGGNRKLYCLAVIESHSRMLYVTFTHSQKQEQLHMGLLDAFTYFGGCPKEIVVDNMLTAVTERVGTLIRFNEAFLNFLRVLHITPRACNICAPHEKGKIENSIKYIRQNFWPLRKFTDLADVQNQIVSWLETVANVRRHHTTGERPVDRLQKGTLQALPEVLPDCRETVSPLVHKDFAVRFDVNTYTVPPWTIGKKVTLKADNQTVWIYYKDKAVAVHQRCWGKKQRIELPAHKEQVKKVRKKLFHDRQVMVFLSIGQIAADYLDKLADARKPIRKTVTRLLSLQDEYGDTSMIYALQKALSLKLYGVDYVRNILYQEATPVTRHQPVKLKKTDLNNIRLTTPSLAEYDAIALRKRNK
;
A
#
# COMPACT_ATOMS: atom_id res chain seq x y z
N MET A 1 4.50 31.62 51.18
CA MET A 1 5.83 32.10 51.64
C MET A 1 6.14 33.37 50.87
N ILE A 2 6.66 34.37 51.55
CA ILE A 2 7.03 35.65 50.94
C ILE A 2 8.46 35.52 50.39
N ASN A 3 8.78 36.25 49.32
CA ASN A 3 10.09 36.21 48.68
C ASN A 3 11.17 36.82 49.62
N LYS A 4 12.40 36.29 49.60
CA LYS A 4 13.53 36.79 50.43
C LYS A 4 13.79 38.28 50.24
N ARG A 5 13.57 38.79 49.02
CA ARG A 5 13.67 40.22 48.70
C ARG A 5 12.67 41.07 49.49
N THR A 6 11.46 40.57 49.65
CA THR A 6 10.40 41.26 50.39
C THR A 6 10.64 41.20 51.89
N VAL A 7 11.23 40.11 52.40
CA VAL A 7 11.70 40.04 53.80
C VAL A 7 12.79 41.07 54.05
N PHE A 8 13.76 41.21 53.14
CA PHE A 8 14.78 42.27 53.22
C PHE A 8 14.16 43.67 53.21
N GLU A 9 13.16 43.93 52.36
CA GLU A 9 12.45 45.22 52.34
C GLU A 9 11.67 45.50 53.64
N ILE A 10 11.11 44.47 54.30
CA ILE A 10 10.48 44.61 55.62
C ILE A 10 11.49 45.12 56.66
N TYR A 11 12.69 44.54 56.72
CA TYR A 11 13.74 44.96 57.65
C TYR A 11 14.29 46.34 57.31
N ARG A 12 14.58 46.59 56.03
CA ARG A 12 15.03 47.90 55.55
C ARG A 12 14.05 49.01 55.95
N LEU A 13 12.75 48.83 55.71
CA LEU A 13 11.75 49.83 56.08
C LEU A 13 11.57 49.96 57.60
N LYS A 14 11.82 48.89 58.36
CA LYS A 14 11.81 48.95 59.83
C LYS A 14 13.00 49.74 60.38
N ASP A 15 14.18 49.60 59.78
CA ASP A 15 15.39 50.36 60.14
C ASP A 15 15.26 51.84 59.79
N PHE A 16 14.51 52.18 58.73
CA PHE A 16 14.10 53.56 58.41
C PHE A 16 13.04 54.12 59.38
N GLY A 17 12.66 53.39 60.43
CA GLY A 17 11.78 53.88 61.49
C GLY A 17 10.29 53.76 61.21
N LEU A 18 9.87 53.15 60.10
CA LEU A 18 8.45 53.01 59.76
C LEU A 18 7.72 52.06 60.72
N SER A 19 6.44 52.35 60.97
CA SER A 19 5.59 51.48 61.79
C SER A 19 5.21 50.20 61.04
N ARG A 20 4.92 49.13 61.78
CA ARG A 20 4.49 47.84 61.19
C ARG A 20 3.25 47.98 60.29
N ARG A 21 2.39 48.98 60.52
CA ARG A 21 1.19 49.26 59.70
C ARG A 21 1.56 49.92 58.37
N GLU A 22 2.53 50.83 58.38
CA GLU A 22 2.98 51.51 57.16
C GLU A 22 3.74 50.55 56.25
N ILE A 23 4.60 49.70 56.82
CA ILE A 23 5.32 48.65 56.08
C ILE A 23 4.33 47.69 55.41
N ALA A 24 3.29 47.25 56.12
CA ALA A 24 2.22 46.40 55.59
C ALA A 24 1.48 47.05 54.41
N ARG A 25 1.17 48.35 54.52
CA ARG A 25 0.49 49.10 53.45
C ARG A 25 1.40 49.31 52.23
N GLN A 26 2.70 49.57 52.46
CA GLN A 26 3.65 49.87 51.40
C GLN A 26 4.06 48.63 50.60
N LEU A 27 4.20 47.48 51.26
CA LEU A 27 4.53 46.21 50.62
C LEU A 27 3.29 45.41 50.18
N ASN A 28 2.09 45.89 50.52
CA ASN A 28 0.80 45.24 50.28
C ASN A 28 0.72 43.82 50.88
N ILE A 29 1.09 43.70 52.15
CA ILE A 29 1.15 42.43 52.90
C ILE A 29 0.42 42.60 54.22
N ASP A 30 -0.21 41.53 54.71
CA ASP A 30 -0.90 41.55 55.99
C ASP A 30 0.04 41.91 57.17
N ARG A 31 -0.47 42.74 58.11
CA ARG A 31 0.28 43.24 59.27
C ARG A 31 0.81 42.12 60.16
N ALA A 32 0.05 41.03 60.34
CA ALA A 32 0.49 39.90 61.14
C ALA A 32 1.65 39.15 60.44
N THR A 33 1.68 39.20 59.11
CA THR A 33 2.78 38.64 58.34
C THR A 33 4.04 39.49 58.46
N VAL A 34 3.93 40.83 58.42
CA VAL A 34 5.08 41.73 58.71
C VAL A 34 5.63 41.49 60.11
N ALA A 35 4.76 41.34 61.12
CA ALA A 35 5.20 41.02 62.48
C ALA A 35 5.90 39.65 62.54
N LYS A 36 5.33 38.63 61.90
CA LYS A 36 5.88 37.27 61.86
C LYS A 36 7.29 37.22 61.26
N TYR A 37 7.56 37.97 60.19
CA TYR A 37 8.89 37.99 59.55
C TYR A 37 9.89 38.94 60.23
N LEU A 38 9.42 39.93 61.01
CA LEU A 38 10.31 40.73 61.87
C LEU A 38 10.76 39.96 63.11
N ASP A 39 9.87 39.15 63.69
CA ASP A 39 10.17 38.36 64.89
C ASP A 39 10.93 37.06 64.53
N ASN A 40 10.70 36.50 63.33
CA ASN A 40 11.47 35.37 62.81
C ASN A 40 11.78 35.56 61.30
N PRO A 41 13.03 35.90 60.93
CA PRO A 41 13.40 36.23 59.55
C PRO A 41 13.31 35.04 58.58
N ASP A 42 13.35 33.80 59.06
CA ASP A 42 13.24 32.60 58.23
C ASP A 42 12.32 31.57 58.89
N PRO A 43 10.98 31.78 58.85
CA PRO A 43 10.04 30.86 59.49
C PRO A 43 10.07 29.53 58.74
N ALA A 44 10.59 28.48 59.39
CA ALA A 44 10.56 27.13 58.86
C ALA A 44 9.11 26.76 58.46
N PRO A 45 8.90 26.14 57.28
CA PRO A 45 7.57 25.78 56.84
C PRO A 45 6.94 24.83 57.87
N GLY A 46 5.76 25.20 58.39
CA GLY A 46 5.01 24.34 59.29
C GLY A 46 4.81 22.98 58.64
N LYS A 47 5.24 21.91 59.32
CA LYS A 47 5.02 20.53 58.86
C LYS A 47 3.52 20.34 58.67
N ARG A 48 3.06 20.18 57.43
CA ARG A 48 1.70 19.72 57.14
C ARG A 48 1.54 18.37 57.81
N THR A 49 0.62 18.28 58.77
CA THR A 49 0.21 16.99 59.34
C THR A 49 -0.24 16.10 58.19
N GLY A 50 0.42 14.96 58.02
CA GLY A 50 0.20 14.05 56.91
C GLY A 50 -1.26 13.59 56.90
N ARG A 51 -1.98 13.91 55.83
CA ARG A 51 -3.33 13.39 55.63
C ARG A 51 -3.20 11.89 55.40
N ILE A 52 -3.81 11.08 56.27
CA ILE A 52 -3.82 9.62 56.14
C ILE A 52 -4.47 9.29 54.79
N SER A 53 -3.71 8.64 53.91
CA SER A 53 -4.17 8.22 52.59
C SER A 53 -4.99 6.95 52.73
N LYS A 54 -6.06 6.82 51.94
CA LYS A 54 -6.84 5.56 51.84
C LYS A 54 -5.99 4.34 51.43
N LEU A 55 -4.77 4.56 50.94
CA LEU A 55 -3.80 3.52 50.56
C LEU A 55 -2.80 3.15 51.66
N ASP A 56 -2.74 3.90 52.77
CA ASP A 56 -1.76 3.64 53.83
C ASP A 56 -1.89 2.22 54.43
N PRO A 57 -3.10 1.63 54.60
CA PRO A 57 -3.24 0.25 55.07
C PRO A 57 -2.67 -0.83 54.14
N TYR A 58 -2.50 -0.52 52.84
CA TYR A 58 -2.04 -1.47 51.83
C TYR A 58 -0.56 -1.25 51.45
N ARG A 59 0.12 -0.28 52.09
CA ARG A 59 1.43 0.21 51.66
C ARG A 59 2.54 -0.84 51.75
N ASP A 60 2.55 -1.65 52.81
CA ASP A 60 3.57 -2.68 53.03
C ASP A 60 3.43 -3.83 52.04
N GLU A 61 2.19 -4.28 51.78
CA GLU A 61 1.91 -5.31 50.77
C GLU A 61 2.30 -4.83 49.35
N LEU A 62 2.06 -3.55 49.05
CA LEU A 62 2.47 -2.94 47.78
C LEU A 62 3.99 -2.86 47.64
N ALA A 63 4.70 -2.61 48.74
CA ALA A 63 6.16 -2.62 48.75
C ALA A 63 6.71 -4.03 48.50
N ASP A 64 6.13 -5.06 49.12
CA ASP A 64 6.54 -6.45 48.91
C ASP A 64 6.17 -6.96 47.51
N MET A 65 5.02 -6.55 46.97
CA MET A 65 4.63 -6.84 45.58
C MET A 65 5.57 -6.18 44.56
N LEU A 66 6.07 -4.96 44.86
CA LEU A 66 7.08 -4.28 44.05
C LEU A 66 8.47 -4.93 44.15
N LYS A 67 8.83 -5.52 45.30
CA LYS A 67 10.06 -6.33 45.43
C LYS A 67 9.99 -7.58 44.57
N GLN A 68 8.85 -8.28 44.57
CA GLN A 68 8.65 -9.50 43.78
C GLN A 68 8.51 -9.20 42.28
N PHE A 69 7.84 -8.09 41.93
CA PHE A 69 7.59 -7.71 40.55
C PHE A 69 7.82 -6.19 40.35
N PRO A 70 9.04 -5.76 40.01
CA PRO A 70 9.39 -4.34 39.91
C PRO A 70 8.56 -3.54 38.89
N ALA A 71 8.10 -4.19 37.82
CA ALA A 71 7.43 -3.57 36.67
C ALA A 71 5.89 -3.60 36.69
N VAL A 72 5.23 -4.00 37.79
CA VAL A 72 3.75 -4.17 37.82
C VAL A 72 3.02 -2.87 37.50
N LYS A 73 2.04 -2.93 36.59
CA LYS A 73 1.29 -1.74 36.17
C LYS A 73 0.17 -1.41 37.16
N ALA A 74 -0.10 -0.11 37.34
CA ALA A 74 -1.11 0.39 38.27
C ALA A 74 -2.52 -0.24 38.16
N PRO A 75 -3.04 -0.59 36.95
CA PRO A 75 -4.33 -1.27 36.84
C PRO A 75 -4.34 -2.67 37.49
N VAL A 76 -3.24 -3.42 37.41
CA VAL A 76 -3.11 -4.77 37.99
C VAL A 76 -3.07 -4.67 39.51
N VAL A 77 -2.32 -3.69 40.04
CA VAL A 77 -2.29 -3.39 41.47
C VAL A 77 -3.68 -3.01 41.97
N MET A 78 -4.38 -2.14 41.25
CA MET A 78 -5.72 -1.67 41.61
C MET A 78 -6.74 -2.80 41.67
N GLN A 79 -6.69 -3.73 40.73
CA GLN A 79 -7.59 -4.89 40.71
C GLN A 79 -7.42 -5.75 41.96
N ARG A 80 -6.17 -6.01 42.36
CA ARG A 80 -5.84 -6.86 43.51
C ARG A 80 -6.17 -6.24 44.86
N ILE A 81 -6.02 -4.92 45.01
CA ILE A 81 -6.41 -4.21 46.24
C ILE A 81 -7.94 -3.96 46.30
N LYS A 82 -8.62 -3.85 45.15
CA LYS A 82 -10.09 -3.74 45.10
C LYS A 82 -10.78 -5.00 45.60
N GLU A 83 -10.26 -6.18 45.26
CA GLU A 83 -10.74 -7.48 45.79
C GLU A 83 -10.66 -7.54 47.33
N LYS A 84 -9.80 -6.71 47.94
CA LYS A 84 -9.61 -6.60 49.40
C LYS A 84 -10.30 -5.37 50.02
N GLY A 85 -11.25 -4.76 49.31
CA GLY A 85 -12.08 -3.67 49.85
C GLY A 85 -11.54 -2.25 49.64
N PHE A 86 -10.55 -2.04 48.76
CA PHE A 86 -10.07 -0.70 48.45
C PHE A 86 -11.07 0.11 47.60
N ASP A 87 -11.65 1.15 48.20
CA ASP A 87 -12.58 2.09 47.57
C ASP A 87 -11.90 3.43 47.16
N GLY A 88 -10.77 3.33 46.47
CA GLY A 88 -10.01 4.50 45.99
C GLY A 88 -9.77 4.50 44.49
N GLU A 89 -9.35 5.66 44.00
CA GLU A 89 -9.11 5.87 42.57
C GLU A 89 -7.73 5.37 42.11
N ILE A 90 -7.64 5.01 40.83
CA ILE A 90 -6.40 4.55 40.18
C ILE A 90 -5.27 5.59 40.23
N THR A 91 -5.63 6.87 40.33
CA THR A 91 -4.73 8.03 40.45
C THR A 91 -3.89 7.95 41.72
N ILE A 92 -4.48 7.53 42.84
CA ILE A 92 -3.80 7.38 44.13
C ILE A 92 -2.78 6.23 44.06
N VAL A 93 -3.15 5.11 43.42
CA VAL A 93 -2.26 3.95 43.21
C VAL A 93 -1.08 4.33 42.31
N ARG A 94 -1.32 5.08 41.22
CA ARG A 94 -0.25 5.58 40.34
C ARG A 94 0.72 6.50 41.08
N ASN A 95 0.21 7.38 41.94
CA ASN A 95 1.04 8.29 42.73
C ASN A 95 1.91 7.54 43.74
N LEU A 96 1.34 6.54 44.43
CA LEU A 96 2.09 5.71 45.37
C LEU A 96 3.15 4.86 44.67
N LEU A 97 2.81 4.19 43.55
CA LEU A 97 3.79 3.44 42.76
C LEU A 97 4.93 4.34 42.24
N ARG A 98 4.62 5.59 41.88
CA ARG A 98 5.63 6.59 41.48
C ARG A 98 6.52 7.02 42.64
N GLN A 99 5.99 7.12 43.86
CA GLN A 99 6.78 7.39 45.07
C GLN A 99 7.67 6.21 45.46
N LEU A 100 7.11 4.99 45.47
CA LEU A 100 7.81 3.76 45.87
C LEU A 100 8.92 3.35 44.89
N ARG A 101 8.74 3.61 43.58
CA ARG A 101 9.79 3.38 42.57
C ARG A 101 10.89 4.44 42.57
N GLY A 102 10.72 5.50 43.36
CA GLY A 102 11.51 6.73 43.22
C GLY A 102 11.27 7.41 41.87
N GLN A 103 11.83 8.61 41.68
CA GLN A 103 11.97 9.17 40.34
C GLN A 103 13.02 8.36 39.57
N THR A 104 12.65 7.18 39.07
CA THR A 104 13.44 6.39 38.11
C THR A 104 13.35 7.02 36.71
N ASN A 105 13.69 8.30 36.65
CA ASN A 105 14.15 8.93 35.43
C ASN A 105 15.50 9.54 35.79
N CYS A 106 16.54 8.71 35.88
CA CYS A 106 17.87 9.17 35.55
C CYS A 106 17.77 9.61 34.08
N ARG A 107 17.36 10.86 33.86
CA ARG A 107 17.50 11.50 32.55
C ARG A 107 18.97 11.81 32.47
N GLU A 108 19.73 10.87 31.95
CA GLU A 108 21.11 11.12 31.63
C GLU A 108 21.17 12.41 30.80
N PRO A 109 21.93 13.42 31.25
CA PRO A 109 22.13 14.61 30.46
C PRO A 109 22.86 14.18 29.19
N PHE A 110 22.19 14.28 28.04
CA PHE A 110 22.80 14.04 26.74
C PHE A 110 23.09 15.37 26.07
N ILE A 111 24.25 15.46 25.42
CA ILE A 111 24.56 16.58 24.53
C ILE A 111 23.67 16.42 23.30
N ARG A 112 22.87 17.44 22.99
CA ARG A 112 22.04 17.43 21.79
C ARG A 112 22.95 17.56 20.57
N PHE A 113 23.03 16.50 19.78
CA PHE A 113 23.75 16.53 18.51
C PHE A 113 22.98 17.36 17.46
N GLU A 114 23.55 18.51 17.10
CA GLU A 114 23.12 19.30 15.96
C GLU A 114 24.03 19.01 14.76
N SER A 115 23.41 18.87 13.60
CA SER A 115 24.13 18.58 12.35
C SER A 115 24.33 19.87 11.59
N ASP A 116 25.45 20.00 10.90
CA ASP A 116 25.70 21.14 10.02
C ASP A 116 24.73 21.16 8.82
N PRO A 117 24.47 22.35 8.23
CA PRO A 117 23.54 22.49 7.11
C PRO A 117 23.89 21.58 5.93
N GLY A 118 22.96 20.75 5.47
CA GLY A 118 23.14 19.90 4.29
C GLY A 118 24.03 18.68 4.53
N VAL A 119 24.47 18.43 5.76
CA VAL A 119 25.27 17.25 6.08
C VAL A 119 24.40 16.02 6.26
N GLN A 120 23.31 16.11 7.01
CA GLN A 120 22.58 14.92 7.46
C GLN A 120 21.07 15.02 7.24
N VAL A 121 20.48 13.97 6.69
CA VAL A 121 19.01 13.76 6.70
C VAL A 121 18.66 12.54 7.54
N GLN A 122 17.47 12.53 8.12
CA GLN A 122 16.89 11.37 8.80
C GLN A 122 15.65 10.90 8.07
N VAL A 123 15.49 9.58 7.98
CA VAL A 123 14.41 8.95 7.22
C VAL A 123 13.73 7.88 8.04
N ASP A 124 12.39 7.90 8.06
CA ASP A 124 11.61 6.88 8.73
C ASP A 124 10.25 6.65 8.06
N TRP A 125 9.70 5.46 8.26
CA TRP A 125 8.39 5.06 7.76
C TRP A 125 7.32 5.17 8.85
N GLY A 126 6.23 5.88 8.54
CA GLY A 126 5.00 5.87 9.33
C GLY A 126 3.91 4.99 8.71
N HIS A 127 3.20 4.21 9.51
CA HIS A 127 1.99 3.48 9.07
C HIS A 127 0.72 4.29 9.32
N PHE A 128 -0.09 4.54 8.29
CA PHE A 128 -1.27 5.40 8.29
C PHE A 128 -2.55 4.65 7.87
N ASN A 129 -2.78 3.48 8.49
CA ASN A 129 -3.94 2.63 8.27
C ASN A 129 -4.06 2.19 6.80
N SER A 130 -5.23 2.41 6.18
CA SER A 130 -5.51 1.97 4.81
C SER A 130 -6.45 2.92 4.08
N LEU A 131 -6.26 3.06 2.77
CA LEU A 131 -7.19 3.73 1.87
C LEU A 131 -8.09 2.69 1.17
N SER A 132 -9.35 3.07 0.94
CA SER A 132 -10.36 2.23 0.33
C SER A 132 -10.41 2.45 -1.18
N TYR A 133 -10.25 1.39 -1.97
CA TYR A 133 -10.34 1.43 -3.43
C TYR A 133 -11.40 0.45 -3.94
N LYS A 134 -11.73 0.55 -5.24
CA LYS A 134 -12.53 -0.46 -5.93
C LYS A 134 -11.86 -1.83 -5.80
N GLY A 135 -12.55 -2.79 -5.20
CA GLY A 135 -12.05 -4.15 -4.98
C GLY A 135 -11.28 -4.38 -3.68
N GLY A 136 -11.16 -3.37 -2.81
CA GLY A 136 -10.73 -3.54 -1.41
C GLY A 136 -9.74 -2.48 -0.92
N ASN A 137 -9.30 -2.64 0.32
CA ASN A 137 -8.43 -1.67 0.99
C ASN A 137 -6.95 -1.96 0.70
N ARG A 138 -6.13 -0.90 0.67
CA ARG A 138 -4.67 -0.97 0.63
C ARG A 138 -4.07 -0.24 1.81
N LYS A 139 -3.08 -0.85 2.45
CA LYS A 139 -2.33 -0.23 3.54
C LYS A 139 -1.65 1.04 3.04
N LEU A 140 -1.61 2.06 3.88
CA LEU A 140 -0.99 3.33 3.56
C LEU A 140 0.22 3.55 4.46
N TYR A 141 1.33 3.89 3.82
CA TYR A 141 2.59 4.22 4.47
C TYR A 141 3.00 5.63 4.09
N CYS A 142 3.75 6.25 4.98
CA CYS A 142 4.26 7.60 4.87
C CYS A 142 5.77 7.52 5.00
N LEU A 143 6.51 7.90 3.97
CA LEU A 143 7.93 8.14 4.08
C LEU A 143 8.11 9.58 4.53
N ALA A 144 8.70 9.78 5.70
CA ALA A 144 9.09 11.11 6.17
C ALA A 144 10.61 11.25 6.07
N VAL A 145 11.05 12.35 5.46
CA VAL A 145 12.45 12.72 5.33
C VAL A 145 12.63 14.10 5.95
N ILE A 146 13.52 14.21 6.92
CA ILE A 146 13.81 15.48 7.60
C ILE A 146 15.28 15.86 7.43
N GLU A 147 15.53 17.10 7.04
CA GLU A 147 16.88 17.67 7.04
C GLU A 147 17.27 18.08 8.47
N SER A 148 18.43 17.59 8.92
CA SER A 148 18.79 17.57 10.34
C SER A 148 19.30 18.90 10.91
N HIS A 149 19.53 19.92 10.08
CA HIS A 149 19.87 21.27 10.52
C HIS A 149 18.62 22.17 10.56
N SER A 150 17.96 22.32 9.41
CA SER A 150 16.82 23.19 9.15
C SER A 150 15.50 22.69 9.71
N ARG A 151 15.38 21.37 9.96
CA ARG A 151 14.11 20.68 10.24
C ARG A 151 13.13 20.73 9.06
N MET A 152 13.62 21.02 7.84
CA MET A 152 12.81 20.97 6.63
C MET A 152 12.28 19.55 6.46
N LEU A 153 10.96 19.45 6.34
CA LEU A 153 10.26 18.17 6.30
C LEU A 153 9.74 17.93 4.88
N TYR A 154 10.07 16.76 4.34
CA TYR A 154 9.45 16.21 3.15
C TYR A 154 8.68 14.94 3.50
N VAL A 155 7.52 14.76 2.87
CA VAL A 155 6.64 13.61 3.12
C VAL A 155 6.04 13.11 1.82
N THR A 156 6.10 11.80 1.61
CA THR A 156 5.41 11.12 0.50
C THR A 156 4.64 9.91 1.00
N PHE A 157 3.43 9.71 0.47
CA PHE A 157 2.59 8.58 0.80
C PHE A 157 2.67 7.50 -0.29
N THR A 158 2.68 6.23 0.14
CA THR A 158 2.72 5.08 -0.76
C THR A 158 2.00 3.86 -0.16
N HIS A 159 1.63 2.90 -1.00
CA HIS A 159 1.04 1.64 -0.58
C HIS A 159 2.05 0.52 -0.33
N SER A 160 3.34 0.81 -0.48
CA SER A 160 4.38 -0.20 -0.36
C SER A 160 5.65 0.38 0.26
N GLN A 161 6.26 -0.38 1.16
CA GLN A 161 7.57 -0.09 1.74
C GLN A 161 8.67 -0.88 1.04
N LYS A 162 8.48 -1.21 -0.25
CA LYS A 162 9.53 -1.88 -1.04
C LYS A 162 10.70 -0.92 -1.30
N GLN A 163 11.82 -1.50 -1.68
CA GLN A 163 13.06 -0.78 -1.91
C GLN A 163 12.94 0.28 -3.02
N GLU A 164 12.22 -0.03 -4.10
CA GLU A 164 12.00 0.89 -5.23
C GLU A 164 11.22 2.14 -4.76
N GLN A 165 10.25 1.95 -3.87
CA GLN A 165 9.45 3.03 -3.28
C GLN A 165 10.26 3.89 -2.32
N LEU A 166 11.19 3.27 -1.57
CA LEU A 166 12.15 4.00 -0.76
C LEU A 166 13.07 4.86 -1.64
N HIS A 167 13.69 4.29 -2.67
CA HIS A 167 14.61 5.02 -3.54
C HIS A 167 13.91 6.17 -4.27
N MET A 168 12.71 5.92 -4.81
CA MET A 168 11.91 6.96 -5.46
C MET A 168 11.53 8.07 -4.47
N GLY A 169 11.05 7.73 -3.28
CA GLY A 169 10.68 8.73 -2.28
C GLY A 169 11.88 9.53 -1.75
N LEU A 170 13.08 8.94 -1.68
CA LEU A 170 14.30 9.66 -1.35
C LEU A 170 14.75 10.60 -2.47
N LEU A 171 14.69 10.14 -3.72
CA LEU A 171 15.02 10.96 -4.88
C LEU A 171 14.08 12.18 -4.97
N ASP A 172 12.78 11.97 -4.78
CA ASP A 172 11.80 13.05 -4.73
C ASP A 172 12.08 14.02 -3.57
N ALA A 173 12.51 13.50 -2.40
CA ALA A 173 12.90 14.33 -1.25
C ALA A 173 14.14 15.20 -1.54
N PHE A 174 15.18 14.62 -2.15
CA PHE A 174 16.39 15.37 -2.50
C PHE A 174 16.10 16.43 -3.56
N THR A 175 15.24 16.09 -4.52
CA THR A 175 14.72 17.05 -5.51
C THR A 175 13.96 18.20 -4.83
N TYR A 176 13.13 17.88 -3.84
CA TYR A 176 12.38 18.88 -3.06
C TYR A 176 13.30 19.80 -2.24
N PHE A 177 14.37 19.28 -1.64
CA PHE A 177 15.35 20.10 -0.92
C PHE A 177 16.26 20.91 -1.86
N GLY A 178 16.37 20.49 -3.12
CA GLY A 178 17.23 21.11 -4.13
C GLY A 178 18.66 20.58 -4.14
N GLY A 179 18.90 19.39 -3.57
CA GLY A 179 20.24 18.77 -3.54
C GLY A 179 20.30 17.52 -2.65
N CYS A 180 21.45 16.83 -2.71
CA CYS A 180 21.75 15.64 -1.94
C CYS A 180 22.50 15.97 -0.63
N PRO A 181 22.16 15.32 0.49
CA PRO A 181 22.92 15.44 1.73
C PRO A 181 24.20 14.60 1.67
N LYS A 182 25.19 14.91 2.53
CA LYS A 182 26.41 14.06 2.65
C LYS A 182 26.10 12.71 3.29
N GLU A 183 25.16 12.68 4.23
CA GLU A 183 24.83 11.52 5.05
C GLU A 183 23.32 11.31 5.15
N ILE A 184 22.92 10.04 5.10
CA ILE A 184 21.54 9.61 5.35
C ILE A 184 21.51 8.71 6.58
N VAL A 185 20.76 9.12 7.59
CA VAL A 185 20.53 8.34 8.79
C VAL A 185 19.24 7.56 8.63
N VAL A 186 19.36 6.24 8.66
CA VAL A 186 18.24 5.30 8.55
C VAL A 186 18.13 4.46 9.82
N ASP A 187 16.90 4.07 10.16
CA ASP A 187 16.68 3.05 11.18
C ASP A 187 16.98 1.64 10.63
N ASN A 188 16.84 0.59 11.45
CA ASN A 188 16.93 -0.82 11.08
C ASN A 188 15.80 -1.30 10.13
N MET A 189 15.36 -0.46 9.19
CA MET A 189 14.39 -0.85 8.17
C MET A 189 15.02 -1.87 7.21
N LEU A 190 14.33 -2.98 6.96
CA LEU A 190 14.82 -4.08 6.11
C LEU A 190 15.18 -3.63 4.67
N THR A 191 14.57 -2.54 4.19
CA THR A 191 14.89 -1.93 2.90
C THR A 191 16.27 -1.29 2.83
N ALA A 192 16.84 -0.90 3.97
CA ALA A 192 18.14 -0.26 4.07
C ALA A 192 19.18 -1.15 4.77
N VAL A 193 18.78 -1.90 5.81
CA VAL A 193 19.65 -2.75 6.64
C VAL A 193 19.27 -4.21 6.46
N THR A 194 20.21 -5.04 6.00
CA THR A 194 20.00 -6.49 5.81
C THR A 194 20.33 -7.28 7.07
N GLU A 195 21.46 -6.99 7.70
CA GLU A 195 21.96 -7.74 8.86
C GLU A 195 22.64 -6.79 9.84
N ARG A 196 22.49 -7.07 11.14
CA ARG A 196 23.17 -6.33 12.19
C ARG A 196 23.79 -7.30 13.19
N VAL A 197 25.11 -7.24 13.35
CA VAL A 197 25.88 -8.03 14.31
C VAL A 197 26.64 -7.05 15.20
N GLY A 198 26.08 -6.73 16.37
CA GLY A 198 26.64 -5.72 17.28
C GLY A 198 26.69 -4.32 16.65
N THR A 199 27.90 -3.76 16.54
CA THR A 199 28.19 -2.47 15.90
C THR A 199 28.34 -2.56 14.38
N LEU A 200 28.54 -3.77 13.83
CA LEU A 200 28.63 -3.99 12.39
C LEU A 200 27.24 -4.03 11.78
N ILE A 201 26.98 -3.08 10.88
CA ILE A 201 25.73 -2.97 10.14
C ILE A 201 26.01 -3.28 8.67
N ARG A 202 25.30 -4.27 8.13
CA ARG A 202 25.31 -4.57 6.71
C ARG A 202 24.11 -3.90 6.07
N PHE A 203 24.38 -2.96 5.17
CA PHE A 203 23.35 -2.32 4.36
C PHE A 203 22.99 -3.17 3.15
N ASN A 204 21.76 -3.00 2.67
CA ASN A 204 21.27 -3.61 1.45
C ASN A 204 22.09 -3.13 0.23
N GLU A 205 22.54 -4.05 -0.61
CA GLU A 205 23.39 -3.73 -1.78
C GLU A 205 22.71 -2.79 -2.78
N ALA A 206 21.42 -2.98 -3.06
CA ALA A 206 20.69 -2.08 -3.95
C ALA A 206 20.51 -0.68 -3.33
N PHE A 207 20.47 -0.56 -2.00
CA PHE A 207 20.43 0.73 -1.31
C PHE A 207 21.79 1.43 -1.39
N LEU A 208 22.88 0.69 -1.18
CA LEU A 208 24.25 1.19 -1.38
C LEU A 208 24.49 1.64 -2.82
N ASN A 209 24.03 0.88 -3.81
CA ASN A 209 24.16 1.24 -5.22
C ASN A 209 23.42 2.54 -5.56
N PHE A 210 22.23 2.74 -5.01
CA PHE A 210 21.47 3.98 -5.16
C PHE A 210 22.21 5.17 -4.53
N LEU A 211 22.66 5.04 -3.28
CA LEU A 211 23.37 6.11 -2.58
C LEU A 211 24.73 6.43 -3.21
N ARG A 212 25.42 5.44 -3.78
CA ARG A 212 26.71 5.62 -4.47
C ARG A 212 26.60 6.60 -5.64
N VAL A 213 25.53 6.52 -6.43
CA VAL A 213 25.29 7.43 -7.57
C VAL A 213 25.03 8.87 -7.09
N LEU A 214 24.49 9.01 -5.88
CA LEU A 214 24.18 10.31 -5.27
C LEU A 214 25.30 10.82 -4.35
N HIS A 215 26.42 10.10 -4.22
CA HIS A 215 27.52 10.41 -3.31
C HIS A 215 27.13 10.54 -1.82
N ILE A 216 26.11 9.78 -1.38
CA ILE A 216 25.58 9.83 -0.01
C ILE A 216 26.14 8.67 0.82
N THR A 217 26.56 8.96 2.06
CA THR A 217 27.02 7.93 3.01
C THR A 217 25.86 7.49 3.93
N PRO A 218 25.50 6.20 3.98
CA PRO A 218 24.51 5.71 4.93
C PRO A 218 25.09 5.60 6.34
N ARG A 219 24.31 6.03 7.33
CA ARG A 219 24.55 5.78 8.76
C ARG A 219 23.32 5.11 9.35
N ALA A 220 23.50 4.05 10.13
CA ALA A 220 22.39 3.48 10.89
C ALA A 220 22.42 3.99 12.32
N CYS A 221 21.24 4.18 12.91
CA CYS A 221 21.14 4.60 14.31
C CYS A 221 21.80 3.59 15.26
N ASN A 222 22.49 4.10 16.28
CA ASN A 222 23.05 3.27 17.34
C ASN A 222 21.93 2.66 18.22
N ILE A 223 22.14 1.42 18.67
CA ILE A 223 21.22 0.76 19.62
C ILE A 223 21.25 1.58 20.93
N CYS A 224 20.08 1.86 21.51
CA CYS A 224 19.92 2.64 22.73
C CYS A 224 20.35 4.13 22.66
N ALA A 225 20.40 4.72 21.46
CA ALA A 225 20.61 6.16 21.25
C ALA A 225 19.33 6.89 20.81
N PRO A 226 18.27 6.97 21.64
CA PRO A 226 17.00 7.61 21.26
C PRO A 226 17.15 9.12 20.94
N HIS A 227 18.24 9.75 21.36
CA HIS A 227 18.54 11.14 21.07
C HIS A 227 18.88 11.39 19.59
N GLU A 228 19.50 10.43 18.90
CA GLU A 228 19.79 10.52 17.47
C GLU A 228 18.51 10.43 16.64
N LYS A 229 17.58 9.55 17.03
CA LYS A 229 16.34 9.26 16.29
C LYS A 229 15.17 10.20 16.63
N GLY A 230 15.28 10.98 17.71
CA GLY A 230 14.19 11.81 18.21
C GLY A 230 13.67 12.87 17.22
N LYS A 231 14.42 13.29 16.19
CA LYS A 231 13.96 14.30 15.23
C LYS A 231 12.86 13.73 14.33
N ILE A 232 13.12 12.57 13.69
CA ILE A 232 12.17 11.97 12.74
C ILE A 232 10.94 11.34 13.44
N GLU A 233 11.11 10.75 14.62
CA GLU A 233 9.98 10.21 15.39
C GLU A 233 8.97 11.31 15.78
N ASN A 234 9.48 12.47 16.18
CA ASN A 234 8.65 13.64 16.45
C ASN A 234 7.98 14.16 15.18
N SER A 235 8.63 14.08 14.01
CA SER A 235 8.01 14.45 12.74
C SER A 235 6.85 13.52 12.36
N ILE A 236 7.00 12.20 12.50
CA ILE A 236 5.89 11.26 12.25
C ILE A 236 4.74 11.51 13.22
N LYS A 237 5.04 11.74 14.50
CA LYS A 237 4.03 12.12 15.50
C LYS A 237 3.34 13.43 15.13
N TYR A 238 4.08 14.42 14.65
CA TYR A 238 3.55 15.70 14.20
C TYR A 238 2.60 15.53 13.00
N ILE A 239 2.97 14.75 11.99
CA ILE A 239 2.12 14.44 10.84
C ILE A 239 0.82 13.76 11.31
N ARG A 240 0.92 12.77 12.20
CA ARG A 240 -0.25 12.05 12.74
C ARG A 240 -1.19 12.94 13.54
N GLN A 241 -0.67 13.94 14.23
CA GLN A 241 -1.46 14.81 15.10
C GLN A 241 -1.99 16.08 14.40
N ASN A 242 -1.30 16.58 13.38
CA ASN A 242 -1.60 17.90 12.81
C ASN A 242 -2.03 17.85 11.33
N PHE A 243 -1.50 16.90 10.56
CA PHE A 243 -1.94 16.72 9.17
C PHE A 243 -3.14 15.77 9.10
N TRP A 244 -3.04 14.61 9.76
CA TRP A 244 -3.96 13.50 9.56
C TRP A 244 -5.41 13.71 10.07
N PRO A 245 -5.65 14.30 11.25
CA PRO A 245 -7.00 14.37 11.81
C PRO A 245 -7.95 15.24 10.98
N LEU A 246 -9.25 14.87 11.00
CA LEU A 246 -10.35 15.62 10.37
C LEU A 246 -10.27 15.79 8.84
N ARG A 247 -9.34 15.11 8.17
CA ARG A 247 -9.26 15.06 6.71
C ARG A 247 -9.96 13.83 6.14
N LYS A 248 -10.40 13.95 4.90
CA LYS A 248 -10.90 12.85 4.08
C LYS A 248 -10.03 12.71 2.85
N PHE A 249 -9.82 11.47 2.44
CA PHE A 249 -8.93 11.10 1.35
C PHE A 249 -9.67 10.19 0.40
N THR A 250 -9.64 10.53 -0.89
CA THR A 250 -10.31 9.76 -1.95
C THR A 250 -9.40 8.68 -2.53
N ASP A 251 -8.18 9.06 -2.91
CA ASP A 251 -7.16 8.16 -3.42
C ASP A 251 -5.75 8.59 -2.99
N LEU A 252 -4.73 7.91 -3.51
CA LEU A 252 -3.34 8.20 -3.13
C LEU A 252 -2.89 9.57 -3.66
N ALA A 253 -3.37 9.98 -4.83
CA ALA A 253 -2.99 11.25 -5.45
C ALA A 253 -3.58 12.43 -4.65
N ASP A 254 -4.82 12.31 -4.18
CA ASP A 254 -5.46 13.27 -3.30
C ASP A 254 -4.68 13.43 -1.98
N VAL A 255 -4.27 12.33 -1.33
CA VAL A 255 -3.44 12.40 -0.12
C VAL A 255 -2.12 13.13 -0.41
N GLN A 256 -1.48 12.80 -1.54
CA GLN A 256 -0.21 13.41 -1.93
C GLN A 256 -0.36 14.91 -2.21
N ASN A 257 -1.43 15.34 -2.88
CA ASN A 257 -1.70 16.75 -3.14
C ASN A 257 -1.95 17.53 -1.85
N GLN A 258 -2.74 16.95 -0.94
CA GLN A 258 -3.03 17.57 0.34
C GLN A 258 -1.80 17.70 1.24
N ILE A 259 -0.90 16.70 1.26
CA ILE A 259 0.31 16.78 2.06
C ILE A 259 1.29 17.80 1.50
N VAL A 260 1.46 17.88 0.18
CA VAL A 260 2.34 18.89 -0.45
C VAL A 260 1.87 20.30 -0.08
N SER A 261 0.57 20.58 -0.25
CA SER A 261 -0.01 21.86 0.15
C SER A 261 0.20 22.16 1.64
N TRP A 262 0.03 21.17 2.51
CA TRP A 262 0.22 21.36 3.95
C TRP A 262 1.69 21.55 4.35
N LEU A 263 2.63 20.90 3.67
CA LEU A 263 4.05 21.11 3.90
C LEU A 263 4.45 22.56 3.60
N GLU A 264 3.98 23.10 2.47
CA GLU A 264 4.27 24.46 2.03
C GLU A 264 3.58 25.53 2.87
N THR A 265 2.34 25.30 3.31
CA THR A 265 1.53 26.33 3.98
C THR A 265 1.53 26.25 5.49
N VAL A 266 1.91 25.12 6.09
CA VAL A 266 1.85 24.90 7.54
C VAL A 266 3.16 24.35 8.10
N ALA A 267 3.63 23.20 7.60
CA ALA A 267 4.69 22.46 8.28
C ALA A 267 6.07 23.11 8.17
N ASN A 268 6.42 23.63 6.99
CA ASN A 268 7.76 24.20 6.74
C ASN A 268 7.81 25.73 6.92
N VAL A 269 6.66 26.39 7.05
CA VAL A 269 6.56 27.83 7.35
C VAL A 269 6.28 28.13 8.82
N ARG A 270 5.98 27.12 9.65
CA ARG A 270 5.84 27.33 11.10
C ARG A 270 7.17 27.71 11.73
N ARG A 271 7.11 28.51 12.80
CA ARG A 271 8.27 28.72 13.68
C ARG A 271 8.50 27.45 14.50
N HIS A 272 9.60 26.75 14.22
CA HIS A 272 9.86 25.46 14.87
C HIS A 272 10.39 25.67 16.29
N HIS A 273 9.76 25.04 17.29
CA HIS A 273 10.03 25.29 18.72
C HIS A 273 11.51 25.09 19.10
N THR A 274 12.18 24.11 18.51
CA THR A 274 13.59 23.82 18.85
C THR A 274 14.58 24.80 18.23
N THR A 275 14.33 25.24 16.99
CA THR A 275 15.28 26.07 16.23
C THR A 275 14.95 27.55 16.31
N GLY A 276 13.72 27.91 16.72
CA GLY A 276 13.25 29.30 16.80
C GLY A 276 13.00 29.96 15.45
N GLU A 277 13.15 29.23 14.34
CA GLU A 277 13.09 29.73 12.97
C GLU A 277 12.12 28.90 12.12
N ARG A 278 11.76 29.42 10.94
CA ARG A 278 10.96 28.66 9.97
C ARG A 278 11.88 27.68 9.22
N PRO A 279 11.52 26.39 9.11
CA PRO A 279 12.34 25.42 8.39
C PRO A 279 12.74 25.85 6.97
N VAL A 280 11.82 26.51 6.25
CA VAL A 280 12.06 27.00 4.90
C VAL A 280 13.16 28.08 4.84
N ASP A 281 13.25 28.96 5.84
CA ASP A 281 14.26 30.02 5.89
C ASP A 281 15.62 29.47 6.33
N ARG A 282 15.60 28.45 7.20
CA ARG A 282 16.81 27.83 7.76
C ARG A 282 17.47 26.85 6.79
N LEU A 283 16.76 26.42 5.75
CA LEU A 283 17.30 25.53 4.72
C LEU A 283 18.30 26.28 3.83
N GLN A 284 19.57 25.92 3.94
CA GLN A 284 20.63 26.49 3.10
C GLN A 284 20.84 25.62 1.86
N LYS A 285 20.13 25.92 0.76
CA LYS A 285 20.18 25.11 -0.47
C LYS A 285 21.60 24.96 -1.04
N GLY A 286 22.45 25.98 -0.89
CA GLY A 286 23.82 25.96 -1.41
C GLY A 286 24.79 25.04 -0.67
N THR A 287 24.41 24.46 0.47
CA THR A 287 25.27 23.52 1.22
C THR A 287 25.00 22.06 0.89
N LEU A 288 23.90 21.77 0.19
CA LEU A 288 23.61 20.44 -0.35
C LEU A 288 24.46 20.19 -1.60
N GLN A 289 24.85 18.93 -1.82
CA GLN A 289 25.51 18.52 -3.06
C GLN A 289 24.53 18.63 -4.23
N ALA A 290 25.02 19.02 -5.40
CA ALA A 290 24.20 19.06 -6.60
C ALA A 290 23.67 17.66 -6.94
N LEU A 291 22.43 17.60 -7.42
CA LEU A 291 21.88 16.37 -7.97
C LEU A 291 22.66 15.98 -9.25
N PRO A 292 22.86 14.68 -9.52
CA PRO A 292 23.47 14.25 -10.78
C PRO A 292 22.67 14.74 -11.98
N GLU A 293 23.35 15.04 -13.10
CA GLU A 293 22.70 15.48 -14.35
C GLU A 293 21.68 14.45 -14.86
N VAL A 294 22.01 13.16 -14.73
CA VAL A 294 21.12 12.05 -15.05
C VAL A 294 20.68 11.40 -13.76
N LEU A 295 19.41 11.62 -13.39
CA LEU A 295 18.83 11.00 -12.20
C LEU A 295 18.67 9.48 -12.38
N PRO A 296 18.92 8.69 -11.32
CA PRO A 296 18.76 7.25 -11.39
C PRO A 296 17.28 6.85 -11.56
N ASP A 297 17.02 5.87 -12.42
CA ASP A 297 15.68 5.34 -12.63
C ASP A 297 15.28 4.41 -11.46
N CYS A 298 14.47 4.94 -10.54
CA CYS A 298 14.04 4.24 -9.33
C CYS A 298 12.69 3.53 -9.47
N ARG A 299 12.11 3.47 -10.69
CA ARG A 299 10.77 2.90 -10.92
C ARG A 299 10.73 1.39 -10.71
N GLU A 300 9.61 0.90 -10.19
CA GLU A 300 9.36 -0.54 -10.02
C GLU A 300 9.39 -1.22 -11.38
N THR A 301 10.38 -2.10 -11.60
CA THR A 301 10.63 -2.73 -12.90
C THR A 301 10.31 -4.21 -12.84
N VAL A 302 9.42 -4.68 -13.70
CA VAL A 302 9.04 -6.09 -13.83
C VAL A 302 8.96 -6.50 -15.29
N SER A 303 9.17 -7.78 -15.58
CA SER A 303 9.18 -8.30 -16.96
C SER A 303 8.06 -9.30 -17.25
N PRO A 304 6.78 -8.88 -17.30
CA PRO A 304 5.65 -9.79 -17.49
C PRO A 304 5.55 -10.29 -18.95
N LEU A 305 4.93 -11.47 -19.09
CA LEU A 305 4.52 -12.03 -20.38
C LEU A 305 3.18 -11.44 -20.81
N VAL A 306 3.05 -11.06 -22.08
CA VAL A 306 1.76 -10.63 -22.65
C VAL A 306 0.87 -11.83 -22.95
N HIS A 307 -0.31 -11.86 -22.33
CA HIS A 307 -1.28 -12.94 -22.51
C HIS A 307 -2.12 -12.79 -23.79
N LYS A 308 -2.88 -13.84 -24.13
CA LYS A 308 -3.71 -13.91 -25.36
C LYS A 308 -4.80 -12.83 -25.43
N ASP A 309 -5.17 -12.26 -24.31
CA ASP A 309 -6.10 -11.13 -24.16
C ASP A 309 -5.41 -9.77 -24.30
N PHE A 310 -4.25 -9.72 -24.98
CA PHE A 310 -3.44 -8.53 -25.25
C PHE A 310 -3.18 -7.69 -23.99
N ALA A 311 -2.95 -8.34 -22.86
CA ALA A 311 -2.77 -7.66 -21.59
C ALA A 311 -1.65 -8.26 -20.74
N VAL A 312 -1.12 -7.42 -19.85
CA VAL A 312 -0.16 -7.78 -18.81
C VAL A 312 -0.78 -7.59 -17.44
N ARG A 313 -0.37 -8.41 -16.47
CA ARG A 313 -0.83 -8.31 -15.09
C ARG A 313 0.23 -7.64 -14.24
N PHE A 314 -0.16 -6.60 -13.52
CA PHE A 314 0.70 -5.87 -12.62
C PHE A 314 -0.12 -5.34 -11.44
N ASP A 315 0.41 -5.49 -10.22
CA ASP A 315 -0.19 -4.96 -9.00
C ASP A 315 -1.67 -5.35 -8.81
N VAL A 316 -2.01 -6.62 -9.08
CA VAL A 316 -3.37 -7.20 -9.01
C VAL A 316 -4.34 -6.64 -10.07
N ASN A 317 -3.85 -5.83 -11.01
CA ASN A 317 -4.62 -5.25 -12.10
C ASN A 317 -4.11 -5.73 -13.46
N THR A 318 -4.92 -5.53 -14.49
CA THR A 318 -4.64 -5.95 -15.86
C THR A 318 -4.56 -4.74 -16.77
N TYR A 319 -3.44 -4.54 -17.45
CA TYR A 319 -3.19 -3.41 -18.34
C TYR A 319 -3.07 -3.91 -19.78
N THR A 320 -3.84 -3.32 -20.68
CA THR A 320 -3.80 -3.70 -22.10
C THR A 320 -2.55 -3.19 -22.81
N VAL A 321 -2.10 -3.95 -23.79
CA VAL A 321 -0.98 -3.64 -24.67
C VAL A 321 -1.39 -3.88 -26.13
N PRO A 322 -0.65 -3.36 -27.11
CA PRO A 322 -0.92 -3.61 -28.51
C PRO A 322 -0.95 -5.10 -28.84
N PRO A 323 -1.93 -5.59 -29.64
CA PRO A 323 -2.11 -7.03 -29.88
C PRO A 323 -0.91 -7.73 -30.54
N TRP A 324 -0.06 -7.01 -31.27
CA TRP A 324 1.15 -7.58 -31.89
C TRP A 324 2.22 -7.99 -30.86
N THR A 325 2.04 -7.62 -29.59
CA THR A 325 2.92 -8.01 -28.47
C THR A 325 2.51 -9.32 -27.80
N ILE A 326 1.39 -9.94 -28.18
CA ILE A 326 0.92 -11.21 -27.60
C ILE A 326 2.01 -12.28 -27.66
N GLY A 327 2.25 -12.96 -26.53
CA GLY A 327 3.28 -14.00 -26.39
C GLY A 327 4.70 -13.49 -26.20
N LYS A 328 4.93 -12.16 -26.20
CA LYS A 328 6.25 -11.56 -25.98
C LYS A 328 6.42 -11.15 -24.51
N LYS A 329 7.66 -11.15 -24.03
CA LYS A 329 8.02 -10.51 -22.75
C LYS A 329 8.19 -9.01 -22.97
N VAL A 330 7.63 -8.21 -22.07
CA VAL A 330 7.72 -6.74 -22.07
C VAL A 330 8.32 -6.28 -20.77
N THR A 331 8.98 -5.12 -20.77
CA THR A 331 9.52 -4.49 -19.56
C THR A 331 8.52 -3.45 -19.10
N LEU A 332 7.96 -3.64 -17.91
CA LEU A 332 7.03 -2.72 -17.29
C LEU A 332 7.77 -1.94 -16.22
N LYS A 333 7.73 -0.62 -16.29
CA LYS A 333 8.22 0.31 -15.27
C LYS A 333 7.04 1.07 -14.68
N ALA A 334 6.96 1.17 -13.36
CA ALA A 334 5.86 1.87 -12.70
C ALA A 334 6.33 2.77 -11.56
N ASP A 335 5.74 3.96 -11.47
CA ASP A 335 5.81 4.83 -10.30
C ASP A 335 4.46 4.83 -9.56
N ASN A 336 4.17 5.83 -8.73
CA ASN A 336 2.91 5.88 -7.98
C ASN A 336 1.68 6.30 -8.82
N GLN A 337 1.87 6.86 -10.01
CA GLN A 337 0.80 7.45 -10.83
C GLN A 337 0.66 6.81 -12.20
N THR A 338 1.73 6.23 -12.74
CA THR A 338 1.87 5.86 -14.14
C THR A 338 2.57 4.50 -14.28
N VAL A 339 2.14 3.75 -15.28
CA VAL A 339 2.71 2.47 -15.70
C VAL A 339 3.14 2.59 -17.15
N TRP A 340 4.44 2.48 -17.39
CA TRP A 340 5.04 2.43 -18.72
C TRP A 340 5.34 1.00 -19.11
N ILE A 341 4.99 0.62 -20.33
CA ILE A 341 5.23 -0.71 -20.87
C ILE A 341 6.11 -0.57 -22.10
N TYR A 342 7.27 -1.19 -22.05
CA TYR A 342 8.29 -1.19 -23.09
C TYR A 342 8.42 -2.57 -23.73
N TYR A 343 8.66 -2.59 -25.04
CA TYR A 343 9.11 -3.78 -25.73
C TYR A 343 10.50 -3.48 -26.32
N LYS A 344 11.52 -4.17 -25.81
CA LYS A 344 12.91 -3.74 -25.98
C LYS A 344 13.04 -2.30 -25.45
N ASP A 345 13.54 -1.37 -26.27
CA ASP A 345 13.79 0.02 -25.85
C ASP A 345 12.65 0.99 -26.20
N LYS A 346 11.58 0.52 -26.87
CA LYS A 346 10.48 1.38 -27.31
C LYS A 346 9.30 1.30 -26.34
N ALA A 347 8.79 2.46 -25.92
CA ALA A 347 7.54 2.56 -25.16
C ALA A 347 6.38 2.17 -26.07
N VAL A 348 5.63 1.15 -25.65
CA VAL A 348 4.53 0.56 -26.44
C VAL A 348 3.18 0.96 -25.87
N ALA A 349 3.08 1.16 -24.56
CA ALA A 349 1.87 1.67 -23.91
C ALA A 349 2.22 2.44 -22.64
N VAL A 350 1.39 3.42 -22.30
CA VAL A 350 1.45 4.18 -21.06
C VAL A 350 0.04 4.22 -20.47
N HIS A 351 -0.08 3.90 -19.18
CA HIS A 351 -1.36 3.86 -18.46
C HIS A 351 -1.27 4.64 -17.16
N GLN A 352 -2.39 5.22 -16.72
CA GLN A 352 -2.52 5.65 -15.33
C GLN A 352 -2.49 4.40 -14.43
N ARG A 353 -1.66 4.41 -13.39
CA ARG A 353 -1.60 3.34 -12.40
C ARG A 353 -2.90 3.28 -11.62
N CYS A 354 -3.48 2.08 -11.53
CA CYS A 354 -4.67 1.83 -10.74
C CYS A 354 -4.29 1.15 -9.42
N TRP A 355 -4.73 1.72 -8.30
CA TRP A 355 -4.58 1.15 -6.96
C TRP A 355 -5.77 0.29 -6.52
N GLY A 356 -6.79 0.14 -7.37
CA GLY A 356 -7.84 -0.87 -7.18
C GLY A 356 -7.30 -2.30 -7.20
N LYS A 357 -8.21 -3.27 -7.06
CA LYS A 357 -7.90 -4.70 -7.22
C LYS A 357 -8.75 -5.29 -8.34
N LYS A 358 -8.15 -6.19 -9.12
CA LYS A 358 -8.80 -6.94 -10.21
C LYS A 358 -9.45 -6.04 -11.28
N GLN A 359 -8.92 -4.84 -11.48
CA GLN A 359 -9.40 -3.92 -12.51
C GLN A 359 -8.73 -4.23 -13.85
N ARG A 360 -9.45 -3.99 -14.95
CA ARG A 360 -8.93 -4.08 -16.32
C ARG A 360 -8.86 -2.68 -16.92
N ILE A 361 -7.64 -2.21 -17.18
CA ILE A 361 -7.35 -0.87 -17.70
C ILE A 361 -7.07 -1.00 -19.19
N GLU A 362 -7.96 -0.43 -19.99
CA GLU A 362 -7.98 -0.59 -21.44
C GLU A 362 -7.74 0.73 -22.15
N LEU A 363 -6.81 0.74 -23.12
CA LEU A 363 -6.66 1.87 -24.03
C LEU A 363 -7.54 1.66 -25.28
N PRO A 364 -8.34 2.66 -25.70
CA PRO A 364 -9.18 2.57 -26.88
C PRO A 364 -8.42 2.15 -28.15
N ALA A 365 -7.21 2.68 -28.33
CA ALA A 365 -6.34 2.38 -29.46
C ALA A 365 -6.05 0.86 -29.61
N HIS A 366 -5.90 0.14 -28.51
CA HIS A 366 -5.65 -1.31 -28.55
C HIS A 366 -6.90 -2.08 -29.03
N LYS A 367 -8.09 -1.67 -28.60
CA LYS A 367 -9.36 -2.27 -29.07
C LYS A 367 -9.55 -2.07 -30.57
N GLU A 368 -9.23 -0.89 -31.07
CA GLU A 368 -9.32 -0.59 -32.51
C GLU A 368 -8.35 -1.45 -33.33
N GLN A 369 -7.13 -1.65 -32.84
CA GLN A 369 -6.16 -2.54 -33.51
C GLN A 369 -6.68 -3.98 -33.59
N VAL A 370 -7.31 -4.51 -32.52
CA VAL A 370 -7.96 -5.83 -32.57
C VAL A 370 -9.09 -5.86 -33.60
N LYS A 371 -9.93 -4.82 -33.65
CA LYS A 371 -11.01 -4.71 -34.66
C LYS A 371 -10.45 -4.66 -36.08
N LYS A 372 -9.36 -3.93 -36.33
CA LYS A 372 -8.67 -3.87 -37.63
C LYS A 372 -8.10 -5.23 -38.05
N VAL A 373 -7.48 -5.95 -37.12
CA VAL A 373 -6.99 -7.32 -37.39
C VAL A 373 -8.14 -8.26 -37.75
N ARG A 374 -9.27 -8.18 -37.03
CA ARG A 374 -10.48 -8.94 -37.38
C ARG A 374 -11.02 -8.56 -38.76
N LYS A 375 -11.17 -7.26 -39.05
CA LYS A 375 -11.64 -6.79 -40.38
C LYS A 375 -10.73 -7.25 -41.52
N LYS A 376 -9.40 -7.24 -41.33
CA LYS A 376 -8.44 -7.78 -42.32
C LYS A 376 -8.60 -9.29 -42.54
N LEU A 377 -8.88 -10.06 -41.49
CA LEU A 377 -9.19 -11.50 -41.62
C LEU A 377 -10.45 -11.73 -42.46
N PHE A 378 -11.47 -10.89 -42.33
CA PHE A 378 -12.67 -10.95 -43.16
C PHE A 378 -12.47 -10.42 -44.60
N HIS A 379 -11.47 -9.54 -44.82
CA HIS A 379 -11.08 -9.06 -46.15
C HIS A 379 -10.08 -9.99 -46.87
N ASP A 380 -9.75 -11.16 -46.30
CA ASP A 380 -8.90 -12.12 -46.98
C ASP A 380 -9.60 -12.60 -48.27
N ARG A 381 -8.86 -12.69 -49.39
CA ARG A 381 -9.43 -12.92 -50.74
C ARG A 381 -10.29 -14.18 -50.78
N GLN A 382 -9.87 -15.23 -50.07
CA GLN A 382 -10.60 -16.49 -49.95
C GLN A 382 -11.91 -16.35 -49.16
N VAL A 383 -11.94 -15.52 -48.12
CA VAL A 383 -13.17 -15.26 -47.35
C VAL A 383 -14.17 -14.48 -48.21
N MET A 384 -13.69 -13.53 -49.02
CA MET A 384 -14.54 -12.82 -49.98
C MET A 384 -15.11 -13.74 -51.07
N VAL A 385 -14.29 -14.65 -51.60
CA VAL A 385 -14.77 -15.68 -52.56
C VAL A 385 -15.83 -16.57 -51.90
N PHE A 386 -15.61 -17.02 -50.66
CA PHE A 386 -16.61 -17.82 -49.95
C PHE A 386 -17.90 -17.03 -49.67
N LEU A 387 -17.80 -15.74 -49.36
CA LEU A 387 -18.96 -14.87 -49.19
C LEU A 387 -19.76 -14.65 -50.48
N SER A 388 -19.12 -14.75 -51.66
CA SER A 388 -19.82 -14.67 -52.95
C SER A 388 -20.75 -15.85 -53.25
N ILE A 389 -20.64 -16.96 -52.52
CA ILE A 389 -21.57 -18.11 -52.60
C ILE A 389 -22.99 -17.71 -52.16
N GLY A 390 -23.12 -16.66 -51.34
CA GLY A 390 -24.39 -16.05 -50.97
C GLY A 390 -24.58 -15.88 -49.45
N GLN A 391 -25.78 -15.45 -49.05
CA GLN A 391 -26.11 -15.12 -47.66
C GLN A 391 -25.89 -16.28 -46.68
N ILE A 392 -26.08 -17.52 -47.14
CA ILE A 392 -25.95 -18.74 -46.33
C ILE A 392 -24.50 -18.97 -45.91
N ALA A 393 -23.54 -18.61 -46.78
CA ALA A 393 -22.12 -18.68 -46.47
C ALA A 393 -21.72 -17.62 -45.43
N ALA A 394 -22.34 -16.43 -45.48
CA ALA A 394 -22.16 -15.39 -44.46
C ALA A 394 -22.69 -15.84 -43.10
N ASP A 395 -23.92 -16.37 -43.06
CA ASP A 395 -24.54 -16.87 -41.83
C ASP A 395 -23.72 -18.02 -41.21
N TYR A 396 -23.17 -18.91 -42.04
CA TYR A 396 -22.28 -19.98 -41.58
C TYR A 396 -20.96 -19.44 -41.00
N LEU A 397 -20.36 -18.44 -41.63
CA LEU A 397 -19.12 -17.81 -41.15
C LEU A 397 -19.31 -17.12 -39.79
N ASP A 398 -20.44 -16.44 -39.59
CA ASP A 398 -20.75 -15.81 -38.30
C ASP A 398 -20.87 -16.85 -37.19
N LYS A 399 -21.60 -17.94 -37.45
CA LYS A 399 -21.69 -19.05 -36.47
C LYS A 399 -20.35 -19.74 -36.24
N LEU A 400 -19.50 -19.83 -37.25
CA LEU A 400 -18.16 -20.40 -37.14
C LEU A 400 -17.23 -19.50 -36.31
N ALA A 401 -17.37 -18.18 -36.43
CA ALA A 401 -16.68 -17.20 -35.60
C ALA A 401 -17.12 -17.28 -34.13
N ASP A 402 -18.42 -17.43 -33.88
CA ASP A 402 -18.98 -17.64 -32.53
C ASP A 402 -18.45 -18.93 -31.89
N ALA A 403 -18.34 -20.01 -32.68
CA ALA A 403 -17.78 -21.29 -32.26
C ALA A 403 -16.24 -21.27 -32.04
N ARG A 404 -15.58 -20.12 -32.24
CA ARG A 404 -14.13 -19.91 -32.09
C ARG A 404 -13.26 -20.90 -32.90
N LYS A 405 -13.77 -21.39 -34.04
CA LYS A 405 -13.00 -22.26 -34.95
C LYS A 405 -12.08 -21.41 -35.86
N PRO A 406 -10.96 -21.97 -36.36
CA PRO A 406 -10.03 -21.22 -37.20
C PRO A 406 -10.66 -20.93 -38.58
N ILE A 407 -11.13 -19.69 -38.78
CA ILE A 407 -11.87 -19.26 -39.97
C ILE A 407 -11.07 -19.52 -41.25
N ARG A 408 -9.82 -19.02 -41.33
CA ARG A 408 -9.00 -19.13 -42.55
C ARG A 408 -8.79 -20.57 -43.01
N LYS A 409 -8.31 -21.45 -42.12
CA LYS A 409 -8.08 -22.88 -42.42
C LYS A 409 -9.37 -23.60 -42.82
N THR A 410 -10.49 -23.19 -42.24
CA THR A 410 -11.79 -23.77 -42.54
C THR A 410 -12.25 -23.31 -43.92
N VAL A 411 -12.23 -22.00 -44.20
CA VAL A 411 -12.62 -21.42 -45.49
C VAL A 411 -11.79 -21.99 -46.64
N THR A 412 -10.46 -22.07 -46.51
CA THR A 412 -9.63 -22.66 -47.57
C THR A 412 -10.04 -24.10 -47.90
N ARG A 413 -10.41 -24.89 -46.89
CA ARG A 413 -10.87 -26.27 -47.08
C ARG A 413 -12.32 -26.38 -47.57
N LEU A 414 -13.15 -25.41 -47.23
CA LEU A 414 -14.53 -25.33 -47.74
C LEU A 414 -14.53 -24.95 -49.22
N LEU A 415 -13.66 -24.02 -49.63
CA LEU A 415 -13.45 -23.69 -51.05
C LEU A 415 -12.91 -24.89 -51.83
N SER A 416 -11.96 -25.67 -51.29
CA SER A 416 -11.51 -26.88 -51.98
C SER A 416 -12.60 -27.94 -52.14
N LEU A 417 -13.54 -28.02 -51.19
CA LEU A 417 -14.71 -28.90 -51.30
C LEU A 417 -15.74 -28.35 -52.29
N GLN A 418 -15.89 -27.03 -52.38
CA GLN A 418 -16.71 -26.38 -53.39
C GLN A 418 -16.18 -26.67 -54.79
N ASP A 419 -14.87 -26.60 -55.00
CA ASP A 419 -14.23 -26.93 -56.28
C ASP A 419 -14.46 -28.42 -56.67
N GLU A 420 -14.59 -29.32 -55.69
CA GLU A 420 -14.76 -30.76 -55.90
C GLU A 420 -16.23 -31.18 -56.12
N TYR A 421 -17.18 -30.62 -55.36
CA TYR A 421 -18.60 -31.02 -55.36
C TYR A 421 -19.55 -30.02 -56.05
N GLY A 422 -19.07 -28.81 -56.36
CA GLY A 422 -19.85 -27.75 -56.99
C GLY A 422 -20.70 -26.89 -56.03
N ASP A 423 -21.17 -25.76 -56.54
CA ASP A 423 -21.82 -24.70 -55.76
C ASP A 423 -23.16 -25.12 -55.16
N THR A 424 -23.97 -25.87 -55.90
CA THR A 424 -25.33 -26.27 -55.49
C THR A 424 -25.31 -27.23 -54.30
N SER A 425 -24.47 -28.27 -54.35
CA SER A 425 -24.29 -29.21 -53.24
C SER A 425 -23.62 -28.54 -52.05
N MET A 426 -22.71 -27.58 -52.27
CA MET A 426 -22.12 -26.80 -51.19
C MET A 426 -23.16 -25.96 -50.44
N ILE A 427 -24.05 -25.28 -51.15
CA ILE A 427 -25.14 -24.50 -50.53
C ILE A 427 -26.07 -25.42 -49.71
N TYR A 428 -26.45 -26.58 -50.26
CA TYR A 428 -27.26 -27.57 -49.53
C TYR A 428 -26.56 -28.06 -48.25
N ALA A 429 -25.27 -28.41 -48.35
CA ALA A 429 -24.51 -28.88 -47.22
C ALA A 429 -24.36 -27.83 -46.13
N LEU A 430 -24.18 -26.55 -46.49
CA LEU A 430 -24.13 -25.43 -45.55
C LEU A 430 -25.49 -25.19 -44.87
N GLN A 431 -26.61 -25.24 -45.61
CA GLN A 431 -27.95 -25.13 -45.02
C GLN A 431 -28.23 -26.25 -44.01
N LYS A 432 -27.87 -27.48 -44.37
CA LYS A 432 -28.07 -28.66 -43.51
C LYS A 432 -27.14 -28.63 -42.28
N ALA A 433 -25.91 -28.14 -42.45
CA ALA A 433 -25.00 -27.94 -41.33
C ALA A 433 -25.51 -26.84 -40.37
N LEU A 434 -26.08 -25.75 -40.90
CA LEU A 434 -26.69 -24.69 -40.09
C LEU A 434 -27.89 -25.19 -39.28
N SER A 435 -28.81 -25.94 -39.90
CA SER A 435 -29.99 -26.46 -39.20
C SER A 435 -29.64 -27.44 -38.09
N LEU A 436 -28.60 -28.26 -38.29
CA LEU A 436 -28.09 -29.21 -37.30
C LEU A 436 -27.09 -28.59 -36.31
N LYS A 437 -26.78 -27.28 -36.43
CA LYS A 437 -25.78 -26.56 -35.61
C LYS A 437 -24.38 -27.21 -35.62
N LEU A 438 -23.99 -27.77 -36.77
CA LEU A 438 -22.69 -28.44 -36.97
C LEU A 438 -21.68 -27.50 -37.62
N TYR A 439 -20.69 -27.06 -36.86
CA TYR A 439 -19.69 -26.09 -37.30
C TYR A 439 -18.31 -26.75 -37.47
N GLY A 440 -17.87 -26.88 -38.72
CA GLY A 440 -16.58 -27.47 -39.08
C GLY A 440 -16.58 -28.11 -40.47
N VAL A 441 -15.41 -28.14 -41.10
CA VAL A 441 -15.19 -28.67 -42.46
C VAL A 441 -15.62 -30.13 -42.56
N ASP A 442 -15.29 -30.95 -41.56
CA ASP A 442 -15.48 -32.40 -41.65
C ASP A 442 -16.98 -32.78 -41.63
N TYR A 443 -17.81 -31.96 -40.99
CA TYR A 443 -19.27 -32.13 -41.03
C TYR A 443 -19.83 -31.80 -42.42
N VAL A 444 -19.39 -30.68 -43.01
CA VAL A 444 -19.80 -30.30 -44.37
C VAL A 444 -19.34 -31.35 -45.37
N ARG A 445 -18.10 -31.83 -45.27
CA ARG A 445 -17.58 -32.94 -46.10
C ARG A 445 -18.45 -34.19 -45.96
N ASN A 446 -18.82 -34.58 -44.74
CA ASN A 446 -19.64 -35.76 -44.53
C ASN A 446 -21.04 -35.60 -45.14
N ILE A 447 -21.63 -34.41 -45.03
CA ILE A 447 -22.93 -34.11 -45.66
C ILE A 447 -22.83 -34.20 -47.18
N LEU A 448 -21.79 -33.61 -47.78
CA LEU A 448 -21.51 -33.68 -49.22
C LEU A 448 -21.28 -35.12 -49.67
N TYR A 449 -20.49 -35.89 -48.91
CA TYR A 449 -20.25 -37.30 -49.20
C TYR A 449 -21.54 -38.13 -49.16
N GLN A 450 -22.40 -37.91 -48.17
CA GLN A 450 -23.70 -38.60 -48.07
C GLN A 450 -24.66 -38.23 -49.19
N GLU A 451 -24.60 -37.00 -49.69
CA GLU A 451 -25.39 -36.55 -50.84
C GLU A 451 -24.88 -37.17 -52.15
N ALA A 452 -23.56 -37.20 -52.34
CA ALA A 452 -22.91 -37.76 -53.53
C ALA A 452 -22.96 -39.30 -53.58
N THR A 453 -23.09 -39.96 -52.42
CA THR A 453 -23.16 -41.43 -52.37
C THR A 453 -24.60 -41.89 -52.68
N PRO A 454 -24.85 -42.61 -53.78
CA PRO A 454 -26.18 -43.11 -54.07
C PRO A 454 -26.67 -44.06 -52.98
N VAL A 455 -27.81 -43.74 -52.39
CA VAL A 455 -28.45 -44.59 -51.38
C VAL A 455 -29.06 -45.80 -52.08
N THR A 456 -28.39 -46.94 -52.01
CA THR A 456 -28.99 -48.23 -52.38
C THR A 456 -30.04 -48.60 -51.34
N ARG A 457 -31.31 -48.30 -51.65
CA ARG A 457 -32.44 -48.84 -50.88
C ARG A 457 -32.59 -50.32 -51.21
N HIS A 458 -31.88 -51.16 -50.47
CA HIS A 458 -32.08 -52.60 -50.53
C HIS A 458 -33.52 -52.90 -50.09
N GLN A 459 -34.26 -53.67 -50.90
CA GLN A 459 -35.54 -54.17 -50.45
C GLN A 459 -35.31 -55.08 -49.22
N PRO A 460 -36.24 -55.08 -48.24
CA PRO A 460 -36.16 -55.98 -47.11
C PRO A 460 -35.92 -57.42 -47.58
N VAL A 461 -34.95 -58.10 -46.98
CA VAL A 461 -34.60 -59.48 -47.35
C VAL A 461 -35.83 -60.36 -47.12
N LYS A 462 -36.41 -60.89 -48.20
CA LYS A 462 -37.46 -61.91 -48.14
C LYS A 462 -36.80 -63.28 -48.03
N LEU A 463 -36.88 -63.89 -46.85
CA LEU A 463 -36.39 -65.23 -46.56
C LEU A 463 -37.30 -66.28 -47.23
N LYS A 464 -36.73 -67.42 -47.65
CA LYS A 464 -37.46 -68.53 -48.29
C LYS A 464 -38.51 -69.17 -47.37
N LYS A 465 -38.31 -69.14 -46.05
CA LYS A 465 -39.31 -69.55 -45.06
C LYS A 465 -40.22 -68.36 -44.76
N THR A 466 -41.49 -68.47 -45.13
CA THR A 466 -42.51 -67.42 -44.99
C THR A 466 -42.69 -66.97 -43.55
N ASP A 467 -42.56 -67.88 -42.59
CA ASP A 467 -42.81 -67.63 -41.17
C ASP A 467 -41.77 -66.66 -40.57
N LEU A 468 -40.53 -66.69 -41.10
CA LEU A 468 -39.46 -65.82 -40.65
C LEU A 468 -39.59 -64.37 -41.17
N ASN A 469 -40.34 -64.15 -42.26
CA ASN A 469 -40.58 -62.82 -42.81
C ASN A 469 -41.60 -62.01 -41.99
N ASN A 470 -42.36 -62.67 -41.12
CA ASN A 470 -43.40 -62.07 -40.28
C ASN A 470 -42.98 -61.91 -38.81
N ILE A 471 -41.70 -62.13 -38.48
CA ILE A 471 -41.19 -61.94 -37.12
C ILE A 471 -41.24 -60.45 -36.80
N ARG A 472 -42.19 -60.05 -35.95
CA ARG A 472 -42.20 -58.74 -35.32
C ARG A 472 -41.36 -58.81 -34.06
N LEU A 473 -40.14 -58.27 -34.13
CA LEU A 473 -39.35 -58.02 -32.93
C LEU A 473 -40.11 -56.97 -32.10
N THR A 474 -40.38 -57.28 -30.84
CA THR A 474 -40.86 -56.29 -29.89
C THR A 474 -39.80 -55.20 -29.76
N THR A 475 -40.17 -53.94 -29.98
CA THR A 475 -39.25 -52.82 -29.80
C THR A 475 -38.76 -52.85 -28.35
N PRO A 476 -37.46 -53.07 -28.10
CA PRO A 476 -36.96 -53.16 -26.74
C PRO A 476 -37.17 -51.81 -26.05
N SER A 477 -37.69 -51.86 -24.83
CA SER A 477 -37.89 -50.65 -24.02
C SER A 477 -36.54 -50.16 -23.53
N LEU A 478 -36.22 -48.89 -23.79
CA LEU A 478 -34.99 -48.27 -23.26
C LEU A 478 -34.94 -48.31 -21.73
N ALA A 479 -36.11 -48.35 -21.06
CA ALA A 479 -36.20 -48.47 -19.61
C ALA A 479 -35.67 -49.82 -19.08
N GLU A 480 -35.76 -50.90 -19.86
CA GLU A 480 -35.22 -52.21 -19.48
C GLU A 480 -33.68 -52.22 -19.52
N TYR A 481 -33.10 -51.48 -20.47
CA TYR A 481 -31.65 -51.29 -20.55
C TYR A 481 -31.14 -50.43 -19.39
N ASP A 482 -31.85 -49.36 -19.05
CA ASP A 482 -31.51 -48.51 -17.90
C ASP A 482 -31.55 -49.30 -16.58
N ALA A 483 -32.52 -50.22 -16.43
CA ALA A 483 -32.60 -51.09 -15.26
C ALA A 483 -31.40 -52.05 -15.14
N ILE A 484 -30.87 -52.57 -16.26
CA ILE A 484 -29.66 -53.40 -16.28
C ILE A 484 -28.42 -52.58 -15.89
N ALA A 485 -28.31 -51.35 -16.40
CA ALA A 485 -27.22 -50.44 -16.05
C ALA A 485 -27.23 -50.06 -14.55
N LEU A 486 -28.42 -49.84 -13.98
CA LEU A 486 -28.59 -49.54 -12.56
C LEU A 486 -28.28 -50.76 -11.65
N ARG A 487 -28.66 -51.98 -12.08
CA ARG A 487 -28.33 -53.22 -11.35
C ARG A 487 -26.82 -53.46 -11.20
N LYS A 488 -26.01 -53.04 -12.18
CA LYS A 488 -24.54 -53.14 -12.11
C LYS A 488 -23.89 -52.14 -11.15
N ARG A 489 -24.62 -51.09 -10.74
CA ARG A 489 -24.09 -50.02 -9.89
C ARG A 489 -24.29 -50.25 -8.39
N ASN A 490 -25.12 -51.25 -8.04
CA ASN A 490 -25.42 -51.67 -6.67
C ASN A 490 -24.76 -53.01 -6.27
N LYS A 491 -23.80 -53.49 -7.07
CA LYS A 491 -22.79 -54.48 -6.67
C LYS A 491 -21.44 -53.77 -6.63
#